data_AF-A0A0N1IB39-F1
#
_entry.id   AF-A0A0N1IB39-F1
#
_cell.length_a   1.000
_cell.length_b   1.000
_cell.length_c   1.000
_cell.angle_alpha   90.00
_cell.angle_beta   90.00
_cell.angle_gamma   90.00
#
_symmetry.space_group_name_H-M   'P 1'
#
loop_
_entity.id
_entity.type
_entity.pdbx_description
1 polymer ?
#
loop_
_entity_poly.entity_id
_entity_poly.type
_entity_poly.pdbx_seq_one_letter_code
_entity_poly.pdbx_strand_id
1 'polypeptide(L)'
;MQASRLLSGPGAAAGRKGHAGVGSGPRTKLPFLINVVKRAQKSPNTVTYKPAASSSAGVALAPQSFKPYPLLRPGDTKQAAGSSLLYKDDTCIVVNDAFPKSMVHCLVMPLDLRLDSLDALTRKDVPLLEHMIHVGNEYVRFLKTTSPTLYGGRRFISGFHALPSLPMLHLHVLSMDLDSVCLKSKKHYNSFATFFFLTGDRVVADVGRHGHITINQDVARLRQMEEQQMRCLWCGASLANMPAMKAHVSTCTENKSVEK
;
A
#
# COMPACT_ATOMS: atom_id res chain seq x y z
N MET A 1 77.75 -5.69 17.96
CA MET A 1 77.64 -7.12 18.30
C MET A 1 76.26 -7.38 18.90
N GLN A 2 75.70 -8.53 18.53
CA GLN A 2 74.53 -9.21 19.09
C GLN A 2 73.12 -8.70 18.74
N ALA A 3 72.48 -9.59 17.97
CA ALA A 3 71.09 -9.71 17.64
C ALA A 3 70.26 -10.32 18.78
N SER A 4 68.92 -10.19 18.64
CA SER A 4 67.83 -11.10 19.07
C SER A 4 66.75 -10.31 19.82
N ARG A 5 65.43 -10.56 19.71
CA ARG A 5 64.60 -11.51 18.94
C ARG A 5 63.16 -10.98 19.03
N LEU A 6 62.35 -11.33 18.02
CA LEU A 6 60.90 -11.15 17.93
C LEU A 6 60.16 -11.87 19.07
N LEU A 7 59.08 -11.25 19.59
CA LEU A 7 57.86 -11.95 20.02
C LEU A 7 56.63 -11.08 19.69
N SER A 8 55.90 -11.53 18.67
CA SER A 8 54.58 -11.10 18.25
C SER A 8 53.50 -11.70 19.14
N GLY A 9 52.66 -10.87 19.76
CA GLY A 9 51.41 -11.27 20.42
C GLY A 9 50.19 -10.71 19.67
N PRO A 10 49.09 -11.47 19.52
CA PRO A 10 47.93 -11.02 18.74
C PRO A 10 47.05 -10.10 19.58
N GLY A 11 47.07 -8.81 19.29
CA GLY A 11 46.11 -7.84 19.80
C GLY A 11 44.79 -7.97 19.06
N ALA A 12 43.76 -8.46 19.75
CA ALA A 12 42.43 -8.72 19.25
C ALA A 12 41.86 -7.56 18.39
N ALA A 13 41.62 -7.86 17.12
CA ALA A 13 40.75 -7.04 16.29
C ALA A 13 39.34 -7.09 16.89
N ALA A 14 38.93 -6.00 17.52
CA ALA A 14 37.55 -5.78 17.90
C ALA A 14 36.70 -5.81 16.63
N GLY A 15 36.14 -6.99 16.34
CA GLY A 15 35.14 -7.17 15.30
C GLY A 15 33.99 -6.24 15.62
N ARG A 16 33.87 -5.15 14.85
CA ARG A 16 32.62 -4.41 14.72
C ARG A 16 31.57 -5.44 14.30
N LYS A 17 30.78 -5.93 15.27
CA LYS A 17 29.52 -6.61 14.99
C LYS A 17 28.69 -5.61 14.22
N GLY A 18 28.68 -5.74 12.90
CA GLY A 18 27.72 -5.06 12.05
C GLY A 18 26.35 -5.33 12.64
N HIS A 19 25.61 -4.27 12.96
CA HIS A 19 24.17 -4.39 13.11
C HIS A 19 23.67 -5.02 11.81
N ALA A 20 23.15 -6.25 11.91
CA ALA A 20 22.43 -6.86 10.80
C ALA A 20 21.33 -5.88 10.41
N GLY A 21 21.50 -5.23 9.26
CA GLY A 21 20.55 -4.24 8.76
C GLY A 21 19.18 -4.89 8.67
N VAL A 22 18.23 -4.41 9.49
CA VAL A 22 16.84 -4.81 9.37
C VAL A 22 16.35 -4.23 8.06
N GLY A 23 16.31 -5.06 7.00
CA GLY A 23 15.99 -4.60 5.65
C GLY A 23 14.60 -3.96 5.54
N SER A 24 14.45 -3.08 4.56
CA SER A 24 13.20 -2.42 4.16
C SER A 24 12.24 -3.32 3.37
N GLY A 25 12.71 -4.51 2.97
CA GLY A 25 11.96 -5.48 2.19
C GLY A 25 10.79 -6.16 2.92
N PRO A 26 10.04 -7.03 2.22
CA PRO A 26 8.83 -7.66 2.74
C PRO A 26 9.05 -8.45 4.03
N ARG A 27 8.16 -8.25 5.01
CA ARG A 27 8.24 -8.95 6.31
C ARG A 27 8.05 -10.47 6.21
N THR A 28 7.25 -10.93 5.25
CA THR A 28 7.00 -12.35 5.00
C THR A 28 7.52 -12.75 3.61
N LYS A 29 7.69 -14.05 3.39
CA LYS A 29 8.04 -14.62 2.07
C LYS A 29 6.85 -15.31 1.39
N LEU A 30 5.63 -15.04 1.85
CA LEU A 30 4.43 -15.71 1.35
C LEU A 30 4.07 -15.20 -0.05
N PRO A 31 4.00 -16.07 -1.08
CA PRO A 31 3.85 -15.65 -2.47
C PRO A 31 2.39 -15.31 -2.86
N PHE A 32 1.54 -14.92 -1.91
CA PHE A 32 0.10 -14.77 -2.13
C PHE A 32 -0.21 -13.78 -3.26
N LEU A 33 0.33 -12.55 -3.17
CA LEU A 33 0.12 -11.50 -4.17
C LEU A 33 0.83 -11.82 -5.49
N ILE A 34 2.03 -12.40 -5.43
CA ILE A 34 2.75 -12.91 -6.62
C ILE A 34 1.88 -13.92 -7.39
N ASN A 35 1.21 -14.83 -6.69
CA ASN A 35 0.31 -15.81 -7.32
C ASN A 35 -0.94 -15.16 -7.90
N VAL A 36 -1.45 -14.08 -7.30
CA VAL A 36 -2.54 -13.29 -7.88
C VAL A 36 -2.10 -12.67 -9.21
N VAL A 37 -0.92 -12.03 -9.25
CA VAL A 37 -0.37 -11.43 -10.48
C VAL A 37 -0.10 -12.48 -11.56
N LYS A 38 0.52 -13.62 -11.21
CA LYS A 38 0.78 -14.73 -12.15
C LYS A 38 -0.50 -15.28 -12.78
N ARG A 39 -1.60 -15.38 -12.02
CA ARG A 39 -2.90 -15.79 -12.57
C ARG A 39 -3.45 -14.73 -13.52
N ALA A 40 -3.34 -13.44 -13.16
CA ALA A 40 -3.84 -12.36 -14.00
C ALA A 40 -3.04 -12.18 -15.30
N GLN A 41 -1.72 -12.44 -15.30
CA GLN A 41 -0.92 -12.45 -16.54
C GLN A 41 -1.48 -13.43 -17.58
N LYS A 42 -2.11 -14.52 -17.15
CA LYS A 42 -2.71 -15.56 -18.01
C LYS A 42 -4.16 -15.28 -18.41
N SER A 43 -4.82 -14.28 -17.81
CA SER A 43 -6.19 -13.90 -18.16
C SER A 43 -6.21 -12.79 -19.21
N PRO A 44 -7.26 -12.65 -20.02
CA PRO A 44 -7.42 -11.49 -20.90
C PRO A 44 -7.52 -10.18 -20.10
N ASN A 45 -7.21 -9.07 -20.76
CA ASN A 45 -7.43 -7.75 -20.18
C ASN A 45 -8.92 -7.44 -20.06
N THR A 46 -9.27 -6.63 -19.07
CA THR A 46 -10.63 -6.09 -18.93
C THR A 46 -10.75 -4.68 -19.48
N VAL A 47 -9.62 -4.00 -19.71
CA VAL A 47 -9.60 -2.62 -20.21
C VAL A 47 -10.26 -2.52 -21.58
N THR A 48 -11.15 -1.55 -21.69
CA THR A 48 -11.66 -1.03 -22.94
C THR A 48 -11.44 0.48 -22.95
N TYR A 49 -10.78 0.96 -24.00
CA TYR A 49 -10.52 2.39 -24.16
C TYR A 49 -11.70 3.04 -24.85
N LYS A 50 -12.20 4.16 -24.32
CA LYS A 50 -13.18 4.98 -25.03
C LYS A 50 -12.41 5.96 -25.93
N PRO A 51 -12.77 6.12 -27.21
CA PRO A 51 -12.21 7.20 -28.02
C PRO A 51 -12.54 8.53 -27.33
N ALA A 52 -11.53 9.35 -27.04
CA ALA A 52 -11.76 10.69 -26.54
C ALA A 52 -12.43 11.50 -27.66
N ALA A 53 -13.64 12.01 -27.41
CA ALA A 53 -14.26 12.99 -28.29
C ALA A 53 -13.40 14.26 -28.21
N SER A 54 -12.61 14.52 -29.26
CA SER A 54 -11.89 15.76 -29.55
C SER A 54 -11.63 16.67 -28.34
N SER A 55 -10.70 16.29 -27.47
CA SER A 55 -10.06 17.21 -26.53
C SER A 55 -8.76 16.58 -26.04
N SER A 56 -7.77 17.43 -25.78
CA SER A 56 -6.39 17.12 -25.39
C SER A 56 -6.25 16.47 -24.00
N ALA A 57 -7.30 15.84 -23.47
CA ALA A 57 -7.26 15.07 -22.24
C ALA A 57 -7.07 13.59 -22.61
N GLY A 58 -6.14 12.92 -21.93
CA GLY A 58 -5.75 11.54 -22.21
C GLY A 58 -6.91 10.54 -22.32
N VAL A 59 -6.61 9.37 -22.89
CA VAL A 59 -7.59 8.31 -23.11
C VAL A 59 -8.20 7.86 -21.77
N ALA A 60 -9.48 8.20 -21.54
CA ALA A 60 -10.19 7.79 -20.34
C ALA A 60 -10.51 6.29 -20.38
N LEU A 61 -10.27 5.61 -19.25
CA LEU A 61 -10.66 4.21 -19.08
C LEU A 61 -12.19 4.11 -19.07
N ALA A 62 -12.75 3.25 -19.91
CA ALA A 62 -14.20 3.16 -20.01
C ALA A 62 -14.79 2.45 -18.76
N PRO A 63 -15.90 2.93 -18.16
CA PRO A 63 -16.44 2.39 -16.91
C PRO A 63 -16.69 0.88 -16.89
N GLN A 64 -17.09 0.29 -18.02
CA GLN A 64 -17.32 -1.14 -18.18
C GLN A 64 -16.06 -2.00 -18.02
N SER A 65 -14.87 -1.38 -18.00
CA SER A 65 -13.60 -2.06 -17.78
C SER A 65 -13.42 -2.54 -16.33
N PHE A 66 -14.15 -1.93 -15.39
CA PHE A 66 -14.05 -2.18 -13.96
C PHE A 66 -15.22 -3.04 -13.47
N LYS A 67 -14.94 -3.93 -12.51
CA LYS A 67 -15.97 -4.65 -11.77
C LYS A 67 -16.34 -3.91 -10.48
N PRO A 68 -17.61 -3.98 -10.04
CA PRO A 68 -18.02 -3.48 -8.73
C PRO A 68 -17.17 -4.05 -7.59
N TYR A 69 -16.95 -3.26 -6.54
CA TYR A 69 -16.22 -3.72 -5.35
C TYR A 69 -17.05 -4.75 -4.56
N PRO A 70 -16.49 -5.92 -4.19
CA PRO A 70 -17.19 -6.90 -3.37
C PRO A 70 -17.18 -6.44 -1.90
N LEU A 71 -18.27 -5.81 -1.44
CA LEU A 71 -18.41 -5.42 -0.03
C LEU A 71 -18.46 -6.65 0.88
N LEU A 72 -17.89 -6.50 2.08
CA LEU A 72 -18.11 -7.49 3.14
C LEU A 72 -19.59 -7.53 3.52
N ARG A 73 -20.11 -8.74 3.71
CA ARG A 73 -21.47 -8.97 4.18
C ARG A 73 -21.51 -8.98 5.71
N PRO A 74 -22.66 -8.68 6.34
CA PRO A 74 -22.83 -8.88 7.77
C PRO A 74 -22.44 -10.31 8.17
N GLY A 75 -21.58 -10.44 9.19
CA GLY A 75 -21.05 -11.72 9.66
C GLY A 75 -19.73 -12.17 9.02
N ASP A 76 -19.31 -11.55 7.91
CA ASP A 76 -18.01 -11.86 7.31
C ASP A 76 -16.86 -11.47 8.25
N THR A 77 -15.79 -12.27 8.23
CA THR A 77 -14.55 -11.96 8.97
C THR A 77 -13.40 -11.51 8.05
N LYS A 78 -13.58 -11.70 6.75
CA LYS A 78 -12.70 -11.37 5.61
C LYS A 78 -13.47 -11.59 4.31
N GLN A 79 -12.86 -11.25 3.16
CA GLN A 79 -13.44 -11.56 1.85
C GLN A 79 -13.51 -13.08 1.63
N ALA A 80 -14.71 -13.61 1.41
CA ALA A 80 -14.95 -15.04 1.30
C ALA A 80 -14.16 -15.70 0.16
N ALA A 81 -14.11 -15.04 -1.01
CA ALA A 81 -13.37 -15.51 -2.19
C ALA A 81 -11.87 -15.11 -2.19
N GLY A 82 -11.37 -14.47 -1.13
CA GLY A 82 -10.05 -13.87 -1.12
C GLY A 82 -9.96 -12.64 -2.04
N SER A 83 -8.84 -12.49 -2.75
CA SER A 83 -8.63 -11.39 -3.70
C SER A 83 -9.14 -11.75 -5.09
N SER A 84 -10.15 -11.00 -5.55
CA SER A 84 -10.77 -11.13 -6.87
C SER A 84 -10.29 -10.04 -7.81
N LEU A 85 -10.15 -10.37 -9.11
CA LEU A 85 -9.75 -9.43 -10.16
C LEU A 85 -10.89 -8.48 -10.51
N LEU A 86 -10.67 -7.18 -10.29
CA LEU A 86 -11.61 -6.08 -10.54
C LEU A 86 -11.30 -5.34 -11.84
N TYR A 87 -10.03 -5.29 -12.23
CA TYR A 87 -9.58 -4.68 -13.48
C TYR A 87 -8.22 -5.24 -13.90
N LYS A 88 -7.98 -5.27 -15.21
CA LYS A 88 -6.67 -5.57 -15.80
C LYS A 88 -6.46 -4.79 -17.10
N ASP A 89 -5.28 -4.21 -17.24
CA ASP A 89 -4.70 -3.77 -18.51
C ASP A 89 -3.36 -4.48 -18.78
N ASP A 90 -2.59 -3.99 -19.75
CA ASP A 90 -1.29 -4.54 -20.16
C ASP A 90 -0.17 -4.36 -19.12
N THR A 91 -0.36 -3.51 -18.12
CA THR A 91 0.67 -3.07 -17.19
C THR A 91 0.36 -3.40 -15.73
N CYS A 92 -0.92 -3.40 -15.33
CA CYS A 92 -1.33 -3.57 -13.94
C CYS A 92 -2.72 -4.21 -13.79
N ILE A 93 -3.02 -4.58 -12.55
CA ILE A 93 -4.31 -5.12 -12.13
C ILE A 93 -4.84 -4.36 -10.92
N VAL A 94 -6.16 -4.34 -10.76
CA VAL A 94 -6.83 -3.97 -9.51
C VAL A 94 -7.50 -5.21 -8.94
N VAL A 95 -7.26 -5.49 -7.66
CA VAL A 95 -7.95 -6.53 -6.90
C VAL A 95 -8.47 -5.99 -5.58
N ASN A 96 -9.49 -6.60 -4.99
CA ASN A 96 -9.82 -6.31 -3.60
C ASN A 96 -8.75 -6.92 -2.66
N ASP A 97 -8.45 -6.22 -1.56
CA ASP A 97 -7.69 -6.81 -0.46
C ASP A 97 -8.54 -7.93 0.17
N ALA A 98 -7.96 -9.10 0.42
CA ALA A 98 -8.66 -10.22 1.04
C ALA A 98 -9.08 -9.94 2.50
N PHE A 99 -8.42 -8.99 3.16
CA PHE A 99 -8.63 -8.55 4.54
C PHE A 99 -8.76 -7.02 4.59
N PRO A 100 -9.82 -6.43 4.00
CA PRO A 100 -9.93 -4.98 3.80
C PRO A 100 -9.87 -4.22 5.12
N LYS A 101 -9.16 -3.09 5.17
CA LYS A 101 -8.92 -2.33 6.42
C LYS A 101 -9.87 -1.13 6.61
N SER A 102 -10.68 -0.90 5.59
CA SER A 102 -11.78 0.06 5.50
C SER A 102 -12.94 -0.60 4.74
N MET A 103 -14.05 0.12 4.58
CA MET A 103 -15.17 -0.31 3.76
C MET A 103 -14.73 -0.74 2.35
N VAL A 104 -13.93 0.08 1.67
CA VAL A 104 -13.30 -0.26 0.39
C VAL A 104 -11.79 -0.32 0.60
N HIS A 105 -11.18 -1.43 0.20
CA HIS A 105 -9.72 -1.56 0.20
C HIS A 105 -9.29 -2.46 -0.96
N CYS A 106 -8.59 -1.87 -1.91
CA CYS A 106 -8.07 -2.50 -3.11
C CYS A 106 -6.55 -2.41 -3.16
N LEU A 107 -5.97 -3.29 -3.96
CA LEU A 107 -4.55 -3.31 -4.29
C LEU A 107 -4.44 -3.13 -5.81
N VAL A 108 -3.72 -2.09 -6.25
CA VAL A 108 -3.23 -1.98 -7.63
C VAL A 108 -1.83 -2.57 -7.68
N MET A 109 -1.62 -3.56 -8.53
CA MET A 109 -0.34 -4.30 -8.62
C MET A 109 0.15 -4.32 -10.06
N PRO A 110 1.45 -4.09 -10.30
CA PRO A 110 2.00 -4.22 -11.64
C PRO A 110 2.04 -5.68 -12.09
N LEU A 111 2.02 -5.91 -13.40
CA LEU A 111 2.25 -7.22 -13.99
C LEU A 111 3.74 -7.60 -14.04
N ASP A 112 4.67 -6.65 -13.82
CA ASP A 112 6.10 -6.94 -13.71
C ASP A 112 6.43 -7.61 -12.37
N LEU A 113 6.74 -8.91 -12.42
CA LEU A 113 7.05 -9.73 -11.26
C LEU A 113 8.41 -9.43 -10.62
N ARG A 114 9.28 -8.60 -11.24
CA ARG A 114 10.53 -8.16 -10.60
C ARG A 114 10.27 -7.22 -9.42
N LEU A 115 9.13 -6.51 -9.43
CA LEU A 115 8.79 -5.50 -8.44
C LEU A 115 8.20 -6.15 -7.19
N ASP A 116 9.07 -6.65 -6.30
CA ASP A 116 8.66 -7.31 -5.06
C ASP A 116 8.26 -6.34 -3.93
N SER A 117 8.72 -5.09 -4.01
CA SER A 117 8.61 -4.06 -2.98
C SER A 117 9.01 -2.69 -3.54
N LEU A 118 8.97 -1.66 -2.70
CA LEU A 118 9.47 -0.33 -3.07
C LEU A 118 10.97 -0.33 -3.39
N ASP A 119 11.75 -1.23 -2.80
CA ASP A 119 13.22 -1.28 -2.95
C ASP A 119 13.65 -1.71 -4.35
N ALA A 120 12.77 -2.40 -5.09
CA ALA A 120 13.01 -2.83 -6.46
C ALA A 120 12.80 -1.70 -7.49
N LEU A 121 12.23 -0.57 -7.08
CA LEU A 121 11.89 0.53 -7.98
C LEU A 121 13.13 1.30 -8.43
N THR A 122 13.14 1.62 -9.73
CA THR A 122 14.11 2.50 -10.35
C THR A 122 13.42 3.69 -11.01
N ARG A 123 14.20 4.68 -11.46
CA ARG A 123 13.69 5.80 -12.27
C ARG A 123 12.86 5.36 -13.49
N LYS A 124 13.17 4.19 -14.08
CA LYS A 124 12.46 3.66 -15.25
C LYS A 124 11.03 3.22 -14.93
N ASP A 125 10.73 2.96 -13.66
CA ASP A 125 9.44 2.49 -13.19
C ASP A 125 8.49 3.65 -12.83
N VAL A 126 8.92 4.92 -12.94
CA VAL A 126 8.08 6.10 -12.65
C VAL A 126 6.80 6.13 -13.50
N PRO A 127 6.83 5.93 -14.83
CA PRO A 127 5.60 5.90 -15.63
C PRO A 127 4.62 4.80 -15.20
N LEU A 128 5.14 3.66 -14.73
CA LEU A 128 4.32 2.57 -14.20
C LEU A 128 3.64 2.98 -12.88
N LEU A 129 4.36 3.65 -11.98
CA LEU A 129 3.79 4.16 -10.72
C LEU A 129 2.69 5.19 -10.99
N GLU A 130 2.91 6.13 -11.91
CA GLU A 130 1.92 7.13 -12.33
C GLU A 130 0.68 6.46 -12.93
N HIS A 131 0.87 5.44 -13.78
CA HIS A 131 -0.22 4.66 -14.34
C HIS A 131 -1.02 3.90 -13.27
N MET A 132 -0.35 3.26 -12.31
CA MET A 132 -1.03 2.59 -11.18
C MET A 132 -1.88 3.56 -10.35
N ILE A 133 -1.37 4.78 -10.10
CA ILE A 133 -2.12 5.84 -9.41
C ILE A 133 -3.32 6.29 -10.25
N HIS A 134 -3.12 6.51 -11.55
CA HIS A 134 -4.19 6.85 -12.48
C HIS A 134 -5.31 5.80 -12.46
N VAL A 135 -4.98 4.51 -12.63
CA VAL A 135 -5.94 3.40 -12.56
C VAL A 135 -6.66 3.35 -11.22
N GLY A 136 -5.96 3.58 -10.11
CA GLY A 136 -6.56 3.67 -8.79
C GLY A 136 -7.60 4.80 -8.68
N ASN A 137 -7.29 5.97 -9.23
CA ASN A 137 -8.19 7.12 -9.27
C ASN A 137 -9.41 6.88 -10.18
N GLU A 138 -9.21 6.26 -11.36
CA GLU A 138 -10.30 5.85 -12.24
C GLU A 138 -11.21 4.83 -11.56
N TYR A 139 -10.66 3.89 -10.78
CA TYR A 139 -11.48 2.94 -10.03
C TYR A 139 -12.35 3.63 -8.97
N VAL A 140 -11.79 4.60 -8.23
CA VAL A 140 -12.58 5.42 -7.28
C VAL A 140 -13.68 6.20 -8.01
N ARG A 141 -13.37 6.81 -9.16
CA ARG A 141 -14.37 7.52 -9.97
C ARG A 141 -15.47 6.57 -10.44
N PHE A 142 -15.11 5.38 -10.92
CA PHE A 142 -16.06 4.34 -11.29
C PHE A 142 -17.00 3.99 -10.12
N LEU A 143 -16.46 3.73 -8.92
CA LEU A 143 -17.29 3.45 -7.74
C LEU A 143 -18.25 4.61 -7.43
N LYS A 144 -17.74 5.84 -7.37
CA LYS A 144 -18.56 7.04 -7.09
C LYS A 144 -19.67 7.24 -8.11
N THR A 145 -19.42 6.97 -9.39
CA THR A 145 -20.42 7.13 -10.46
C THR A 145 -21.44 5.99 -10.47
N THR A 146 -21.01 4.74 -10.27
CA THR A 146 -21.89 3.56 -10.35
C THR A 146 -22.73 3.35 -9.09
N SER A 147 -22.29 3.85 -7.93
CA SER A 147 -23.13 3.86 -6.71
C SER A 147 -22.91 5.14 -5.88
N PRO A 148 -23.44 6.29 -6.34
CA PRO A 148 -23.23 7.59 -5.69
C PRO A 148 -23.75 7.62 -4.25
N THR A 149 -24.85 6.94 -3.96
CA THR A 149 -25.43 6.83 -2.61
C THR A 149 -24.48 6.15 -1.62
N LEU A 150 -23.68 5.20 -2.10
CA LEU A 150 -22.80 4.40 -1.26
C LEU A 150 -21.40 5.00 -1.12
N TYR A 151 -20.87 5.58 -2.20
CA TYR A 151 -19.49 6.02 -2.30
C TYR A 151 -19.30 7.53 -2.52
N GLY A 152 -20.33 8.26 -2.94
CA GLY A 152 -20.22 9.64 -3.45
C GLY A 152 -19.51 10.58 -2.50
N GLY A 153 -19.98 10.64 -1.24
CA GLY A 153 -19.35 11.45 -0.20
C GLY A 153 -18.07 10.86 0.38
N ARG A 154 -17.69 9.61 0.09
CA ARG A 154 -16.52 9.01 0.74
C ARG A 154 -15.22 9.56 0.19
N ARG A 155 -14.27 9.82 1.08
CA ARG A 155 -12.89 10.14 0.71
C ARG A 155 -12.07 8.87 0.59
N PHE A 156 -11.17 8.87 -0.37
CA PHE A 156 -10.25 7.79 -0.66
C PHE A 156 -8.83 8.30 -0.61
N ILE A 157 -7.89 7.40 -0.32
CA ILE A 157 -6.46 7.66 -0.38
C ILE A 157 -5.77 6.51 -1.12
N SER A 158 -4.69 6.82 -1.82
CA SER A 158 -3.83 5.84 -2.46
C SER A 158 -2.36 5.99 -2.05
N GLY A 159 -1.68 4.87 -1.82
CA GLY A 159 -0.30 4.87 -1.36
C GLY A 159 0.24 3.49 -1.02
N PHE A 160 1.45 3.47 -0.47
CA PHE A 160 2.21 2.27 -0.17
C PHE A 160 2.54 2.23 1.32
N HIS A 161 2.64 1.03 1.88
CA HIS A 161 3.34 0.88 3.15
C HIS A 161 4.84 1.07 2.95
N ALA A 162 5.47 1.88 3.79
CA ALA A 162 6.92 2.11 3.75
C ALA A 162 7.71 0.80 3.90
N LEU A 163 7.24 -0.11 4.76
CA LEU A 163 7.75 -1.48 4.91
C LEU A 163 6.63 -2.48 4.57
N PRO A 164 6.67 -3.16 3.41
CA PRO A 164 5.60 -4.05 2.99
C PRO A 164 5.53 -5.31 3.85
N SER A 165 4.31 -5.82 4.07
CA SER A 165 4.12 -7.08 4.81
C SER A 165 4.23 -8.33 3.91
N LEU A 166 3.73 -8.22 2.67
CA LEU A 166 3.75 -9.27 1.66
C LEU A 166 4.65 -8.85 0.50
N PRO A 167 5.36 -9.79 -0.14
CA PRO A 167 6.08 -9.52 -1.37
C PRO A 167 5.08 -9.29 -2.52
N MET A 168 5.55 -8.60 -3.56
CA MET A 168 4.83 -7.94 -4.66
C MET A 168 4.52 -6.48 -4.32
N LEU A 169 5.00 -5.54 -5.13
CA LEU A 169 4.63 -4.13 -5.06
C LEU A 169 3.11 -3.99 -5.20
N HIS A 170 2.49 -3.26 -4.27
CA HIS A 170 1.05 -3.00 -4.30
C HIS A 170 0.74 -1.59 -3.79
N LEU A 171 0.07 -0.81 -4.62
CA LEU A 171 -0.54 0.46 -4.24
C LEU A 171 -1.88 0.13 -3.56
N HIS A 172 -2.01 0.50 -2.29
CA HIS A 172 -3.28 0.49 -1.59
C HIS A 172 -4.17 1.60 -2.15
N VAL A 173 -5.44 1.29 -2.41
CA VAL A 173 -6.51 2.27 -2.66
C VAL A 173 -7.61 1.96 -1.67
N LEU A 174 -7.85 2.85 -0.70
CA LEU A 174 -8.80 2.60 0.38
C LEU A 174 -9.65 3.81 0.71
N SER A 175 -10.89 3.55 1.12
CA SER A 175 -11.72 4.57 1.74
C SER A 175 -11.14 4.95 3.10
N MET A 176 -11.24 6.23 3.46
CA MET A 176 -10.58 6.75 4.66
C MET A 176 -11.36 6.47 5.96
N ASP A 177 -12.47 5.73 5.92
CA ASP A 177 -13.23 5.40 7.15
C ASP A 177 -12.45 4.53 8.14
N LEU A 178 -11.51 3.71 7.65
CA LEU A 178 -10.80 2.71 8.46
C LEU A 178 -11.76 1.87 9.32
N ASP A 179 -12.98 1.63 8.81
CA ASP A 179 -13.99 0.85 9.50
C ASP A 179 -14.12 -0.53 8.85
N SER A 180 -13.53 -1.52 9.51
CA SER A 180 -13.60 -2.90 9.06
C SER A 180 -13.41 -3.89 10.20
N VAL A 181 -14.08 -5.04 10.09
CA VAL A 181 -13.86 -6.22 10.93
C VAL A 181 -12.46 -6.80 10.77
N CYS A 182 -11.76 -6.58 9.65
CA CYS A 182 -10.38 -7.04 9.45
C CYS A 182 -9.32 -6.07 10.03
N LEU A 183 -9.73 -4.86 10.44
CA LEU A 183 -8.88 -3.93 11.15
C LEU A 183 -8.80 -4.33 12.64
N LYS A 184 -7.93 -5.31 12.92
CA LYS A 184 -7.88 -6.06 14.19
C LYS A 184 -6.80 -5.64 15.18
N SER A 185 -5.74 -4.98 14.72
CA SER A 185 -4.57 -4.71 15.57
C SER A 185 -4.12 -3.25 15.45
N LYS A 186 -3.44 -2.79 16.50
CA LYS A 186 -2.76 -1.47 16.53
C LYS A 186 -1.85 -1.27 15.33
N LYS A 187 -1.11 -2.32 14.99
CA LYS A 187 -0.22 -2.34 13.82
C LYS A 187 -0.99 -2.10 12.52
N HIS A 188 -2.15 -2.75 12.33
CA HIS A 188 -2.98 -2.49 11.16
C HIS A 188 -3.47 -1.05 11.13
N TYR A 189 -3.92 -0.50 12.26
CA TYR A 189 -4.40 0.88 12.29
C TYR A 189 -3.29 1.88 11.99
N ASN A 190 -2.18 1.79 12.72
CA ASN A 190 -1.04 2.69 12.58
C ASN A 190 -0.40 2.63 11.19
N SER A 191 -0.45 1.49 10.48
CA SER A 191 0.13 1.39 9.15
C SER A 191 -0.59 2.24 8.09
N PHE A 192 -1.86 2.62 8.33
CA PHE A 192 -2.62 3.55 7.48
C PHE A 192 -2.83 4.92 8.12
N ALA A 193 -2.77 5.03 9.46
CA ALA A 193 -3.06 6.25 10.21
C ALA A 193 -1.81 7.08 10.58
N THR A 194 -0.65 6.75 10.04
CA THR A 194 0.63 7.44 10.31
C THR A 194 1.44 7.64 9.04
N PHE A 195 2.59 8.33 9.13
CA PHE A 195 3.54 8.47 8.02
C PHE A 195 4.21 7.16 7.57
N PHE A 196 3.87 6.03 8.20
CA PHE A 196 4.17 4.72 7.64
C PHE A 196 3.47 4.48 6.30
N PHE A 197 2.32 5.12 6.08
CA PHE A 197 1.65 5.17 4.79
C PHE A 197 2.22 6.30 3.92
N LEU A 198 2.88 5.91 2.83
CA LEU A 198 3.48 6.82 1.86
C LEU A 198 2.49 7.05 0.72
N THR A 199 2.04 8.28 0.50
CA THR A 199 1.14 8.57 -0.63
C THR A 199 1.83 8.29 -1.97
N GLY A 200 1.05 7.89 -2.97
CA GLY A 200 1.57 7.55 -4.31
C GLY A 200 2.47 8.65 -4.88
N ASP A 201 2.00 9.91 -4.83
CA ASP A 201 2.75 11.07 -5.33
C ASP A 201 4.10 11.27 -4.64
N ARG A 202 4.19 10.98 -3.33
CA ARG A 202 5.47 11.07 -2.59
C ARG A 202 6.45 10.01 -3.05
N VAL A 203 5.98 8.79 -3.31
CA VAL A 203 6.81 7.70 -3.83
C VAL A 203 7.29 8.02 -5.24
N VAL A 204 6.39 8.49 -6.12
CA VAL A 204 6.73 8.94 -7.48
C VAL A 204 7.79 10.04 -7.45
N ALA A 205 7.58 11.08 -6.65
CA ALA A 205 8.52 12.20 -6.56
C ALA A 205 9.90 11.78 -6.02
N ASP A 206 9.94 10.87 -5.05
CA ASP A 206 11.17 10.37 -4.45
C ASP A 206 11.98 9.51 -5.44
N VAL A 207 11.36 8.50 -6.03
CA VAL A 207 12.00 7.65 -7.06
C VAL A 207 12.37 8.47 -8.29
N GLY A 208 11.51 9.41 -8.70
CA GLY A 208 11.76 10.34 -9.80
C GLY A 208 12.92 11.30 -9.52
N ARG A 209 13.21 11.64 -8.26
CA ARG A 209 14.36 12.49 -7.91
C ARG A 209 15.64 11.68 -7.77
N HIS A 210 15.60 10.60 -6.99
CA HIS A 210 16.78 9.86 -6.54
C HIS A 210 17.09 8.61 -7.36
N GLY A 211 16.17 8.18 -8.22
CA GLY A 211 16.30 6.98 -9.04
C GLY A 211 16.08 5.66 -8.31
N HIS A 212 15.78 5.72 -7.00
CA HIS A 212 15.42 4.63 -6.10
C HIS A 212 14.64 5.23 -4.91
N ILE A 213 14.02 4.38 -4.08
CA ILE A 213 13.28 4.83 -2.88
C ILE A 213 14.25 5.19 -1.74
N THR A 214 14.07 6.37 -1.15
CA THR A 214 14.86 6.91 -0.02
C THR A 214 14.03 7.18 1.23
N ILE A 215 12.72 7.40 1.07
CA ILE A 215 11.81 7.74 2.17
C ILE A 215 11.42 6.55 3.06
N ASN A 216 11.92 5.34 2.78
CA ASN A 216 11.71 4.13 3.58
C ASN A 216 12.97 3.61 4.30
N GLN A 217 14.06 4.39 4.31
CA GLN A 217 15.37 3.91 4.77
C GLN A 217 15.54 3.90 6.30
N ASP A 218 14.83 4.76 7.05
CA ASP A 218 14.83 4.74 8.52
C ASP A 218 13.89 3.64 9.05
N VAL A 219 14.31 2.39 8.88
CA VAL A 219 13.52 1.20 9.22
C VAL A 219 13.17 1.15 10.71
N ALA A 220 14.07 1.61 11.58
CA ALA A 220 13.84 1.61 13.03
C ALA A 220 12.68 2.54 13.40
N ARG A 221 12.71 3.79 12.90
CA ARG A 221 11.62 4.75 13.10
C ARG A 221 10.32 4.27 12.50
N LEU A 222 10.34 3.67 11.30
CA LEU A 222 9.14 3.14 10.64
C LEU A 222 8.49 2.01 11.46
N ARG A 223 9.29 1.12 12.05
CA ARG A 223 8.77 0.07 12.95
C ARG A 223 8.17 0.67 14.22
N GLN A 224 8.81 1.70 14.78
CA GLN A 224 8.26 2.43 15.91
C GLN A 224 6.90 3.05 15.59
N MET A 225 6.69 3.57 14.37
CA MET A 225 5.40 4.13 13.95
C MET A 225 4.27 3.09 13.96
N GLU A 226 4.54 1.83 13.64
CA GLU A 226 3.55 0.75 13.72
C GLU A 226 3.22 0.37 15.18
N GLU A 227 4.17 0.55 16.10
CA GLU A 227 4.09 0.09 17.49
C GLU A 227 3.66 1.17 18.50
N GLN A 228 3.81 2.45 18.14
CA GLN A 228 3.47 3.58 19.00
C GLN A 228 2.00 3.60 19.41
N GLN A 229 1.68 4.39 20.45
CA GLN A 229 0.30 4.63 20.87
C GLN A 229 -0.55 5.12 19.70
N MET A 230 -1.72 4.51 19.50
CA MET A 230 -2.65 4.92 18.46
C MET A 230 -3.20 6.30 18.76
N ARG A 231 -3.30 7.12 17.72
CA ARG A 231 -3.96 8.41 17.74
C ARG A 231 -4.99 8.45 16.63
N CYS A 232 -6.14 9.05 16.89
CA CYS A 232 -7.11 9.32 15.85
C CYS A 232 -6.43 10.15 14.75
N LEU A 233 -6.33 9.63 13.52
CA LEU A 233 -5.75 10.36 12.38
C LEU A 233 -6.53 11.67 12.03
N TRP A 234 -7.67 11.92 12.69
CA TRP A 234 -8.56 13.04 12.41
C TRP A 234 -8.39 14.16 13.45
N CYS A 235 -8.64 13.85 14.73
CA CYS A 235 -8.55 14.82 15.83
C CYS A 235 -7.27 14.68 16.69
N GLY A 236 -6.43 13.67 16.44
CA GLY A 236 -5.20 13.42 17.21
C GLY A 236 -5.39 12.79 18.60
N ALA A 237 -6.63 12.54 19.03
CA ALA A 237 -6.93 11.96 20.34
C ALA A 237 -6.26 10.60 20.53
N SER A 238 -5.70 10.34 21.73
CA SER A 238 -5.08 9.06 22.07
C SER A 238 -6.11 7.94 22.19
N LEU A 239 -5.78 6.77 21.65
CA LEU A 239 -6.68 5.61 21.58
C LEU A 239 -6.02 4.41 22.28
N ALA A 240 -6.60 3.97 23.39
CA ALA A 240 -5.98 2.98 24.27
C ALA A 240 -5.87 1.59 23.64
N ASN A 241 -6.88 1.17 22.88
CA ASN A 241 -6.97 -0.15 22.26
C ASN A 241 -7.89 -0.11 21.02
N MET A 242 -7.98 -1.23 20.30
CA MET A 242 -8.77 -1.31 19.06
C MET A 242 -10.27 -1.07 19.26
N PRO A 243 -10.94 -1.63 20.30
CA PRO A 243 -12.32 -1.27 20.62
C PRO A 243 -12.53 0.24 20.84
N ALA A 244 -11.65 0.88 21.62
CA ALA A 244 -11.72 2.32 21.86
C ALA A 244 -11.49 3.13 20.57
N MET A 245 -10.58 2.70 19.71
CA MET A 245 -10.39 3.31 18.38
C MET A 245 -11.67 3.24 17.55
N LYS A 246 -12.30 2.06 17.44
CA LYS A 246 -13.52 1.88 16.64
C LYS A 246 -14.69 2.72 17.17
N ALA A 247 -14.89 2.72 18.49
CA ALA A 247 -15.93 3.53 19.13
C ALA A 247 -15.69 5.03 18.94
N HIS A 248 -14.42 5.46 18.94
CA HIS A 248 -14.07 6.86 18.73
C HIS A 248 -14.28 7.31 17.28
N VAL A 249 -13.81 6.53 16.30
CA VAL A 249 -13.89 6.92 14.87
C VAL A 249 -15.34 7.12 14.42
N SER A 250 -16.28 6.30 14.90
CA SER A 250 -17.71 6.43 14.58
C SER A 250 -18.39 7.69 15.14
N THR A 251 -17.79 8.32 16.16
CA THR A 251 -18.36 9.48 16.88
C THR A 251 -17.48 10.73 16.82
N CYS A 252 -16.33 10.66 16.16
CA CYS A 252 -15.37 11.76 16.05
C CYS A 252 -15.94 12.93 15.22
N THR A 253 -16.04 14.12 15.80
CA THR A 253 -16.59 15.32 15.15
C THR A 253 -15.70 15.89 14.05
N GLU A 254 -14.39 15.69 14.20
CA GLU A 254 -13.36 16.01 13.20
C GLU A 254 -13.27 14.94 12.11
N ASN A 255 -14.23 14.01 12.06
CA ASN A 255 -14.16 12.93 11.10
C ASN A 255 -14.34 13.39 9.67
N LYS A 256 -13.26 13.25 8.89
CA LYS A 256 -13.14 13.68 7.51
C LYS A 256 -13.18 12.50 6.54
N SER A 257 -13.58 11.30 6.93
CA SER A 257 -13.63 10.14 6.01
C SER A 257 -14.74 10.28 4.95
N VAL A 258 -15.70 11.17 5.20
CA VAL A 258 -16.79 11.54 4.29
C VAL A 258 -16.76 13.07 4.12
N GLU A 259 -16.98 13.54 2.90
CA GLU A 259 -17.22 14.93 2.54
C GLU A 259 -18.54 15.38 3.19
N LYS A 260 -18.48 16.46 3.96
CA LYS A 260 -19.65 17.08 4.61
C LYS A 260 -20.42 17.92 3.60
#